data_AF-A0A124G6H4-F1
#
_entry.id   AF-A0A124G6H4-F1
#
_cell.length_a   1.000
_cell.length_b   1.000
_cell.length_c   1.000
_cell.angle_alpha   90.00
_cell.angle_beta   90.00
_cell.angle_gamma   90.00
#
_symmetry.space_group_name_H-M   'P 1'
#
loop_
_entity.id
_entity.type
_entity.pdbx_description
1 polymer ?
#
loop_
_entity_poly.entity_id
_entity_poly.type
_entity_poly.pdbx_seq_one_letter_code
_entity_poly.pdbx_strand_id
1 'polypeptide(L)'
;DYKFSLYMKAGERVPLTIEWEPDGDVSYISLKALDPVPEKEQNKLSLWSEMGNEIDYYFIFGIDMDEVISGYRTVTGKSQVMPRWAMGYWQSRERYNTQDELLSTLAEFRKREIPIDNIVQDWFYWPEVAWGDHEFDPERFPDPKGMVDSVHAMHARIMISVWPKFYVTTNNYKAFDEKGWMYRQAVKDSIRDWVGPGYVGSFYDAYAEGARKLFWKQLEEKLYPMGFDAWWMDASEPNIQDNTSMEYRKQLQGPTALGPSTQYFNAYALMNAEAIYNGQRGVDPNRRVFLLTRSGFAGIQRYSTAVWSGDIATRWEDMKAQISAGLNFSLSGVPYWTMDIGGFCVEKRYEEAQRLYDRTGIENEDLKEWRELNTRWYQFGAFVPLFRSHGQFPYREMFHIAPDNHPAYQSMLYYNKLRYRLMPYIYSLAGMTWLNDYTIMRALVMDFSYDTKVRNIGDQYLFGPALMVCPVYAYGARSREVYFPGSEGWYDLYSGHFIAGNQTLNVDAPYERMPLFARAGSIVPYGPEIMYSDEKQPETITLFVYGGRNGSFTLYEDEGVNYNYKKGDYATIPFTYNDADKTLKIGERKGTFNGMLQERRFNVVYVDQKNPKAMNGDVTGTMIDYTGTAVKVAL
;
A
#
# COMPACT_ATOMS: atom_id res chain seq x y z
N ASP A 1 -19.41 -12.21 -5.81
CA ASP A 1 -19.79 -11.16 -4.85
C ASP A 1 -20.26 -11.78 -3.53
N TYR A 2 -19.63 -11.41 -2.41
CA TYR A 2 -19.97 -11.89 -1.06
C TYR A 2 -21.25 -11.25 -0.47
N LYS A 3 -21.81 -10.26 -1.17
CA LYS A 3 -23.10 -9.62 -0.89
C LYS A 3 -23.85 -9.49 -2.20
N PHE A 4 -25.14 -9.78 -2.19
CA PHE A 4 -26.02 -9.59 -3.33
C PHE A 4 -27.37 -9.02 -2.86
N SER A 5 -28.13 -8.45 -3.79
CA SER A 5 -29.50 -8.02 -3.54
C SER A 5 -30.43 -8.75 -4.50
N LEU A 6 -31.56 -9.20 -4.00
CA LEU A 6 -32.55 -9.94 -4.77
C LEU A 6 -33.93 -9.33 -4.52
N TYR A 7 -34.64 -8.96 -5.59
CA TYR A 7 -36.04 -8.59 -5.49
C TYR A 7 -36.89 -9.83 -5.22
N MET A 8 -37.63 -9.82 -4.12
CA MET A 8 -38.53 -10.90 -3.73
C MET A 8 -39.96 -10.36 -3.63
N LYS A 9 -40.92 -11.10 -4.16
CA LYS A 9 -42.34 -10.73 -4.07
C LYS A 9 -42.98 -11.35 -2.83
N ALA A 10 -43.73 -10.55 -2.10
CA ALA A 10 -44.42 -10.99 -0.88
C ALA A 10 -45.33 -12.20 -1.16
N GLY A 11 -45.21 -13.25 -0.35
CA GLY A 11 -45.98 -14.49 -0.48
C GLY A 11 -45.43 -15.49 -1.52
N GLU A 12 -44.41 -15.15 -2.30
CA GLU A 12 -43.80 -16.05 -3.28
C GLU A 12 -42.56 -16.75 -2.70
N ARG A 13 -42.49 -18.07 -2.88
CA ARG A 13 -41.33 -18.87 -2.45
C ARG A 13 -40.24 -18.80 -3.52
N VAL A 14 -39.02 -18.47 -3.11
CA VAL A 14 -37.84 -18.45 -3.99
C VAL A 14 -36.92 -19.61 -3.58
N PRO A 15 -36.45 -20.46 -4.52
CA PRO A 15 -35.48 -21.50 -4.20
C PRO A 15 -34.14 -20.88 -3.83
N LEU A 16 -33.48 -21.45 -2.82
CA LEU A 16 -32.14 -21.07 -2.39
C LEU A 16 -31.34 -22.36 -2.17
N THR A 17 -30.17 -22.43 -2.80
CA THR A 17 -29.20 -23.49 -2.60
C THR A 17 -27.88 -22.87 -2.18
N ILE A 18 -27.24 -23.47 -1.19
CA ILE A 18 -25.91 -23.10 -0.73
C ILE A 18 -25.05 -24.36 -0.80
N GLU A 19 -24.02 -24.33 -1.62
CA GLU A 19 -22.99 -25.37 -1.68
C GLU A 19 -21.78 -24.84 -0.93
N TRP A 20 -21.29 -25.63 0.03
CA TRP A 20 -20.19 -25.26 0.91
C TRP A 20 -19.32 -26.47 1.18
N GLU A 21 -18.03 -26.32 0.89
CA GLU A 21 -16.98 -27.30 1.19
C GLU A 21 -16.08 -26.70 2.27
N PRO A 22 -16.24 -27.09 3.55
CA PRO A 22 -15.37 -26.61 4.63
C PRO A 22 -13.92 -27.06 4.41
N ASP A 23 -12.99 -26.11 4.32
CA ASP A 23 -11.56 -26.36 4.08
C ASP A 23 -10.72 -26.29 5.38
N GLY A 24 -11.22 -26.89 6.46
CA GLY A 24 -10.53 -26.95 7.75
C GLY A 24 -11.40 -27.43 8.91
N ASP A 25 -10.77 -27.78 10.04
CA ASP A 25 -11.47 -28.26 11.25
C ASP A 25 -12.48 -27.24 11.80
N VAL A 26 -12.22 -25.95 11.58
CA VAL A 26 -13.13 -24.86 11.90
C VAL A 26 -13.26 -23.97 10.67
N SER A 27 -14.48 -23.89 10.14
CA SER A 27 -14.84 -23.06 8.99
C SER A 27 -16.22 -22.44 9.19
N TYR A 28 -16.54 -21.40 8.43
CA TYR A 28 -17.71 -20.56 8.68
C TYR A 28 -18.56 -20.38 7.42
N ILE A 29 -19.87 -20.46 7.60
CA ILE A 29 -20.83 -19.98 6.62
C ILE A 29 -21.98 -19.27 7.32
N SER A 30 -22.39 -18.12 6.80
CA SER A 30 -23.56 -17.40 7.30
C SER A 30 -24.25 -16.67 6.16
N LEU A 31 -25.56 -16.93 6.01
CA LEU A 31 -26.43 -16.13 5.16
C LEU A 31 -27.39 -15.34 6.07
N LYS A 32 -27.30 -14.02 6.00
CA LYS A 32 -28.18 -13.10 6.72
C LYS A 32 -28.84 -12.17 5.72
N ALA A 33 -30.07 -11.75 6.01
CA ALA A 33 -30.81 -10.79 5.21
C ALA A 33 -31.28 -9.64 6.09
N LEU A 34 -31.47 -8.47 5.47
CA LEU A 34 -32.19 -7.34 6.05
C LEU A 34 -33.52 -7.23 5.30
N ASP A 35 -34.59 -6.90 6.02
CA ASP A 35 -35.86 -6.59 5.40
C ASP A 35 -35.74 -5.38 4.45
N PRO A 36 -36.56 -5.30 3.38
CA PRO A 36 -36.60 -4.12 2.53
C PRO A 36 -36.84 -2.85 3.36
N VAL A 37 -35.97 -1.86 3.20
CA VAL A 37 -36.16 -0.55 3.78
C VAL A 37 -37.25 0.19 2.97
N PRO A 38 -38.18 0.94 3.59
CA PRO A 38 -39.20 1.67 2.86
C PRO A 38 -38.60 2.52 1.73
N GLU A 39 -39.26 2.57 0.56
CA GLU A 39 -38.74 3.25 -0.64
C GLU A 39 -38.32 4.71 -0.38
N LYS A 40 -39.09 5.41 0.46
CA LYS A 40 -38.79 6.79 0.89
C LYS A 40 -37.47 6.96 1.67
N GLU A 41 -36.89 5.89 2.19
CA GLU A 41 -35.65 5.87 2.96
C GLU A 41 -34.48 5.23 2.19
N GLN A 42 -34.74 4.40 1.17
CA GLN A 42 -33.74 3.55 0.48
C GLN A 42 -32.54 4.34 -0.11
N ASN A 43 -32.76 5.58 -0.55
CA ASN A 43 -31.75 6.41 -1.22
C ASN A 43 -31.21 7.58 -0.36
N LYS A 44 -31.47 7.57 0.95
CA LYS A 44 -30.96 8.60 1.86
C LYS A 44 -29.60 8.23 2.44
N LEU A 45 -28.83 9.25 2.82
CA LEU A 45 -27.65 9.07 3.66
C LEU A 45 -28.12 8.77 5.10
N SER A 46 -27.63 7.66 5.66
CA SER A 46 -27.88 7.26 7.05
C SER A 46 -26.55 6.89 7.72
N LEU A 47 -26.31 7.46 8.90
CA LEU A 47 -25.17 7.15 9.74
C LEU A 47 -25.71 6.72 11.12
N TRP A 48 -25.22 5.58 11.61
CA TRP A 48 -25.59 5.04 12.92
C TRP A 48 -24.33 4.72 13.71
N SER A 49 -24.30 5.12 14.98
CA SER A 49 -23.25 4.76 15.94
C SER A 49 -23.91 4.06 17.13
N GLU A 50 -23.27 3.00 17.64
CA GLU A 50 -23.80 2.18 18.72
C GLU A 50 -23.79 2.90 20.07
N MET A 51 -22.73 3.67 20.34
CA MET A 51 -22.53 4.36 21.61
C MET A 51 -21.75 5.66 21.38
N GLY A 52 -22.22 6.74 22.00
CA GLY A 52 -21.60 8.06 21.97
C GLY A 52 -22.25 8.97 23.02
N ASN A 53 -21.56 10.03 23.41
CA ASN A 53 -22.09 11.02 24.36
C ASN A 53 -23.05 12.01 23.66
N GLU A 54 -22.80 12.28 22.38
CA GLU A 54 -23.57 13.16 21.53
C GLU A 54 -23.41 12.77 20.06
N ILE A 55 -24.15 13.43 19.16
CA ILE A 55 -23.93 13.36 17.72
C ILE A 55 -22.90 14.44 17.37
N ASP A 56 -21.71 14.02 16.94
CA ASP A 56 -20.65 14.92 16.50
C ASP A 56 -20.20 14.52 15.08
N TYR A 57 -20.23 15.47 14.16
CA TYR A 57 -19.78 15.27 12.78
C TYR A 57 -19.28 16.58 12.18
N TYR A 58 -18.33 16.45 11.25
CA TYR A 58 -17.74 17.58 10.53
C TYR A 58 -18.29 17.60 9.11
N PHE A 59 -19.03 18.65 8.76
CA PHE A 59 -19.33 18.95 7.36
C PHE A 59 -18.14 19.64 6.72
N ILE A 60 -17.61 19.06 5.66
CA ILE A 60 -16.47 19.59 4.91
C ILE A 60 -16.95 19.93 3.51
N PHE A 61 -16.89 21.21 3.16
CA PHE A 61 -17.18 21.70 1.82
C PHE A 61 -15.88 21.80 1.00
N GLY A 62 -15.96 21.41 -0.26
CA GLY A 62 -14.91 21.62 -1.27
C GLY A 62 -15.55 21.73 -2.66
N ILE A 63 -14.95 22.52 -3.55
CA ILE A 63 -15.46 22.67 -4.94
C ILE A 63 -15.19 21.42 -5.78
N ASP A 64 -14.24 20.60 -5.36
CA ASP A 64 -13.94 19.27 -5.88
C ASP A 64 -13.61 18.30 -4.74
N MET A 65 -13.33 17.04 -5.08
CA MET A 65 -13.06 16.01 -4.10
C MET A 65 -11.69 16.17 -3.42
N ASP A 66 -10.69 16.78 -4.06
CA ASP A 66 -9.39 17.04 -3.43
C ASP A 66 -9.52 18.11 -2.34
N GLU A 67 -10.34 19.14 -2.53
CA GLU A 67 -10.66 20.12 -1.48
C GLU A 67 -11.40 19.49 -0.29
N VAL A 68 -12.30 18.53 -0.54
CA VAL A 68 -12.94 17.77 0.55
C VAL A 68 -11.89 16.95 1.33
N ILE A 69 -10.96 16.29 0.63
CA ILE A 69 -9.85 15.60 1.30
C ILE A 69 -8.94 16.58 2.05
N SER A 70 -8.65 17.77 1.51
CA SER A 70 -7.87 18.79 2.21
C SER A 70 -8.56 19.26 3.50
N GLY A 71 -9.89 19.42 3.48
CA GLY A 71 -10.67 19.69 4.70
C GLY A 71 -10.58 18.53 5.70
N TYR A 72 -10.60 17.28 5.24
CA TYR A 72 -10.35 16.12 6.12
C TYR A 72 -8.95 16.17 6.75
N ARG A 73 -7.91 16.52 5.98
CA ARG A 73 -6.52 16.66 6.48
C ARG A 73 -6.38 17.86 7.42
N THR A 74 -7.19 18.89 7.26
CA THR A 74 -7.25 20.04 8.18
C THR A 74 -7.80 19.61 9.53
N VAL A 75 -8.89 18.83 9.55
CA VAL A 75 -9.52 18.35 10.80
C VAL A 75 -8.70 17.26 11.49
N THR A 76 -8.11 16.34 10.71
CA THR A 76 -7.52 15.10 11.25
C THR A 76 -6.00 15.04 11.20
N GLY A 77 -5.35 16.06 10.62
CA GLY A 77 -3.89 16.19 10.49
C GLY A 77 -3.36 15.88 9.09
N LYS A 78 -2.33 16.61 8.67
CA LYS A 78 -1.65 16.41 7.38
C LYS A 78 -0.99 15.03 7.30
N SER A 79 -0.99 14.44 6.11
CA SER A 79 -0.24 13.23 5.82
C SER A 79 1.24 13.56 5.65
N GLN A 80 2.12 12.85 6.35
CA GLN A 80 3.56 13.08 6.29
C GLN A 80 4.12 12.60 4.94
N VAL A 81 5.10 13.29 4.37
CA VAL A 81 5.86 12.73 3.23
C VAL A 81 6.60 11.50 3.73
N MET A 82 6.19 10.32 3.25
CA MET A 82 6.84 9.06 3.59
C MET A 82 8.32 9.07 3.17
N PRO A 83 9.19 8.27 3.82
CA PRO A 83 10.56 8.08 3.33
C PRO A 83 10.58 7.65 1.87
N ARG A 84 11.55 8.11 1.07
CA ARG A 84 11.61 7.79 -0.36
C ARG A 84 11.64 6.29 -0.65
N TRP A 85 12.44 5.56 0.13
CA TRP A 85 12.54 4.10 0.05
C TRP A 85 11.19 3.39 0.25
N ALA A 86 10.24 3.99 0.97
CA ALA A 86 8.92 3.41 1.14
C ALA A 86 8.11 3.38 -0.16
N MET A 87 8.42 4.26 -1.12
CA MET A 87 7.77 4.29 -2.43
C MET A 87 8.35 3.24 -3.40
N GLY A 88 9.51 2.66 -3.04
CA GLY A 88 10.15 1.56 -3.75
C GLY A 88 9.45 0.22 -3.56
N TYR A 89 10.11 -0.85 -3.98
CA TYR A 89 9.61 -2.21 -3.84
C TYR A 89 9.91 -2.80 -2.46
N TRP A 90 8.93 -3.51 -1.91
CA TRP A 90 9.01 -4.22 -0.64
C TRP A 90 8.85 -5.73 -0.85
N GLN A 91 9.85 -6.49 -0.42
CA GLN A 91 9.74 -7.95 -0.30
C GLN A 91 9.49 -8.34 1.16
N SER A 92 8.50 -9.20 1.36
CA SER A 92 8.18 -9.82 2.63
C SER A 92 7.85 -11.29 2.43
N ARG A 93 7.76 -12.04 3.53
CA ARG A 93 7.33 -13.44 3.61
C ARG A 93 6.62 -13.65 4.94
N GLU A 94 5.65 -14.56 5.00
CA GLU A 94 5.22 -15.21 6.24
C GLU A 94 5.84 -16.61 6.22
N ARG A 95 7.07 -16.79 6.71
CA ARG A 95 8.01 -15.82 7.30
C ARG A 95 9.46 -16.17 6.97
N TYR A 96 10.38 -15.21 7.01
CA TYR A 96 11.82 -15.54 7.07
C TYR A 96 12.11 -16.13 8.45
N ASN A 97 12.62 -17.36 8.47
CA ASN A 97 12.81 -18.15 9.68
C ASN A 97 14.14 -17.86 10.37
N THR A 98 15.15 -17.43 9.61
CA THR A 98 16.51 -17.16 10.08
C THR A 98 17.07 -15.88 9.48
N GLN A 99 18.09 -15.32 10.13
CA GLN A 99 18.90 -14.23 9.64
C GLN A 99 19.47 -14.52 8.24
N ASP A 100 20.00 -15.73 8.03
CA ASP A 100 20.59 -16.14 6.75
C ASP A 100 19.55 -16.19 5.62
N GLU A 101 18.33 -16.64 5.89
CA GLU A 101 17.26 -16.69 4.89
C GLU A 101 16.88 -15.27 4.43
N LEU A 102 16.77 -14.33 5.36
CA LEU A 102 16.50 -12.92 5.05
C LEU A 102 17.64 -12.29 4.22
N LEU A 103 18.89 -12.45 4.68
CA LEU A 103 20.05 -11.86 4.02
C LEU A 103 20.32 -12.47 2.65
N SER A 104 20.24 -13.80 2.52
CA SER A 104 20.43 -14.49 1.23
C SER A 104 19.34 -14.13 0.23
N THR A 105 18.11 -13.91 0.68
CA THR A 105 17.02 -13.44 -0.18
C THR A 105 17.33 -12.06 -0.74
N LEU A 106 17.70 -11.09 0.10
CA LEU A 106 18.06 -9.75 -0.35
C LEU A 106 19.29 -9.76 -1.28
N ALA A 107 20.29 -10.58 -0.96
CA ALA A 107 21.47 -10.76 -1.81
C ALA A 107 21.10 -11.33 -3.19
N GLU A 108 20.12 -12.22 -3.29
CA GLU A 108 19.66 -12.78 -4.56
C GLU A 108 18.94 -11.71 -5.42
N PHE A 109 18.16 -10.79 -4.83
CA PHE A 109 17.65 -9.62 -5.56
C PHE A 109 18.77 -8.77 -6.15
N ARG A 110 19.79 -8.47 -5.35
CA ARG A 110 20.96 -7.67 -5.79
C ARG A 110 21.72 -8.38 -6.91
N LYS A 111 21.99 -9.67 -6.75
CA LYS A 111 22.67 -10.51 -7.75
C LYS A 111 21.92 -10.59 -9.07
N ARG A 112 20.58 -10.63 -9.04
CA ARG A 112 19.73 -10.68 -10.23
C ARG A 112 19.42 -9.33 -10.85
N GLU A 113 19.96 -8.25 -10.29
CA GLU A 113 19.67 -6.87 -10.72
C GLU A 113 18.15 -6.58 -10.75
N ILE A 114 17.44 -7.09 -9.74
CA ILE A 114 16.03 -6.78 -9.47
C ILE A 114 15.97 -5.64 -8.44
N PRO A 115 15.42 -4.47 -8.80
CA PRO A 115 15.31 -3.36 -7.86
C PRO A 115 14.48 -3.66 -6.60
N ILE A 116 15.03 -3.33 -5.43
CA ILE A 116 14.40 -3.51 -4.10
C ILE A 116 14.96 -2.50 -3.10
N ASP A 117 14.07 -1.81 -2.37
CA ASP A 117 14.43 -0.90 -1.28
C ASP A 117 14.25 -1.58 0.08
N ASN A 118 13.27 -2.47 0.24
CA ASN A 118 12.82 -2.90 1.56
C ASN A 118 12.67 -4.42 1.67
N ILE A 119 13.19 -4.98 2.76
CA ILE A 119 12.93 -6.36 3.19
C ILE A 119 12.24 -6.36 4.57
N VAL A 120 11.42 -7.36 4.85
CA VAL A 120 10.60 -7.39 6.07
C VAL A 120 10.85 -8.67 6.87
N GLN A 121 11.22 -8.51 8.14
CA GLN A 121 11.21 -9.60 9.11
C GLN A 121 9.82 -9.68 9.76
N ASP A 122 9.10 -10.76 9.47
CA ASP A 122 7.79 -11.05 10.07
C ASP A 122 7.92 -11.64 11.49
N TRP A 123 6.80 -12.07 12.08
CA TRP A 123 6.63 -12.62 13.42
C TRP A 123 7.56 -13.81 13.72
N PHE A 124 7.62 -14.20 14.99
CA PHE A 124 8.35 -15.38 15.47
C PHE A 124 9.88 -15.32 15.31
N TYR A 125 10.49 -14.13 15.27
CA TYR A 125 11.95 -13.98 15.42
C TYR A 125 12.43 -14.18 16.87
N TRP A 126 11.50 -14.14 17.83
CA TRP A 126 11.74 -14.32 19.26
C TRP A 126 11.81 -15.81 19.66
N PRO A 127 12.37 -16.13 20.85
CA PRO A 127 12.23 -17.46 21.45
C PRO A 127 10.75 -17.82 21.63
N GLU A 128 10.36 -19.05 21.29
CA GLU A 128 8.95 -19.49 21.21
C GLU A 128 8.10 -19.08 22.42
N VAL A 129 8.65 -19.18 23.63
CA VAL A 129 7.97 -18.95 24.92
C VAL A 129 7.92 -17.47 25.35
N ALA A 130 8.40 -16.54 24.52
CA ALA A 130 8.70 -15.15 24.91
C ALA A 130 8.10 -14.09 23.97
N TRP A 131 6.93 -14.36 23.36
CA TRP A 131 6.25 -13.36 22.54
C TRP A 131 5.98 -12.09 23.36
N GLY A 132 6.55 -10.97 22.91
CA GLY A 132 6.39 -9.65 23.54
C GLY A 132 7.58 -9.21 24.37
N ASP A 133 8.60 -10.05 24.61
CA ASP A 133 9.86 -9.60 25.22
C ASP A 133 10.76 -8.82 24.22
N HIS A 134 10.47 -8.93 22.92
CA HIS A 134 11.22 -8.30 21.82
C HIS A 134 12.69 -8.73 21.73
N GLU A 135 12.99 -9.91 22.26
CA GLU A 135 14.28 -10.58 22.11
C GLU A 135 14.32 -11.38 20.82
N PHE A 136 15.52 -11.70 20.34
CA PHE A 136 15.74 -12.59 19.21
C PHE A 136 16.13 -13.98 19.69
N ASP A 137 15.64 -15.01 19.00
CA ASP A 137 16.08 -16.38 19.18
C ASP A 137 17.53 -16.52 18.66
N PRO A 138 18.52 -16.77 19.54
CA PRO A 138 19.92 -16.75 19.15
C PRO A 138 20.30 -17.91 18.22
N GLU A 139 19.50 -18.97 18.13
CA GLU A 139 19.77 -20.08 17.19
C GLU A 139 19.45 -19.68 15.74
N ARG A 140 18.46 -18.81 15.55
CA ARG A 140 17.95 -18.41 14.22
C ARG A 140 18.40 -17.01 13.81
N PHE A 141 18.60 -16.14 14.79
CA PHE A 141 19.01 -14.74 14.63
C PHE A 141 20.15 -14.43 15.60
N PRO A 142 21.34 -15.01 15.37
CA PRO A 142 22.47 -14.92 16.30
C PRO A 142 23.05 -13.50 16.43
N ASP A 143 22.91 -12.65 15.41
CA ASP A 143 23.40 -11.26 15.42
C ASP A 143 22.40 -10.31 14.72
N PRO A 144 21.30 -9.92 15.38
CA PRO A 144 20.28 -9.07 14.79
C PRO A 144 20.81 -7.69 14.37
N LYS A 145 21.80 -7.14 15.09
CA LYS A 145 22.46 -5.89 14.74
C LYS A 145 23.26 -6.07 13.45
N GLY A 146 24.08 -7.12 13.36
CA GLY A 146 24.82 -7.47 12.14
C GLY A 146 23.91 -7.78 10.96
N MET A 147 22.72 -8.34 11.20
CA MET A 147 21.68 -8.53 10.17
C MET A 147 21.21 -7.19 9.60
N VAL A 148 20.81 -6.25 10.47
CA VAL A 148 20.36 -4.91 10.05
C VAL A 148 21.49 -4.18 9.32
N ASP A 149 22.72 -4.23 9.85
CA ASP A 149 23.90 -3.61 9.22
C ASP A 149 24.18 -4.21 7.83
N SER A 150 23.99 -5.52 7.66
CA SER A 150 24.15 -6.20 6.36
C SER A 150 23.07 -5.79 5.36
N VAL A 151 21.82 -5.60 5.81
CA VAL A 151 20.74 -5.05 4.97
C VAL A 151 21.09 -3.63 4.51
N HIS A 152 21.58 -2.78 5.42
CA HIS A 152 22.00 -1.41 5.09
C HIS A 152 23.21 -1.38 4.16
N ALA A 153 24.18 -2.29 4.34
CA ALA A 153 25.33 -2.44 3.45
C ALA A 153 24.93 -2.86 2.02
N MET A 154 23.79 -3.53 1.86
CA MET A 154 23.16 -3.82 0.57
C MET A 154 22.23 -2.69 0.09
N HIS A 155 22.29 -1.50 0.70
CA HIS A 155 21.44 -0.34 0.36
C HIS A 155 19.94 -0.65 0.38
N ALA A 156 19.51 -1.42 1.38
CA ALA A 156 18.10 -1.67 1.63
C ALA A 156 17.71 -1.24 3.04
N ARG A 157 16.42 -1.28 3.33
CA ARG A 157 15.79 -0.98 4.61
C ARG A 157 15.14 -2.24 5.16
N ILE A 158 15.08 -2.33 6.47
CA ILE A 158 14.46 -3.47 7.15
C ILE A 158 13.32 -3.01 8.05
N MET A 159 12.15 -3.61 7.82
CA MET A 159 10.97 -3.49 8.67
C MET A 159 10.81 -4.73 9.53
N ILE A 160 10.37 -4.55 10.78
CA ILE A 160 10.14 -5.66 11.72
C ILE A 160 8.71 -5.70 12.23
N SER A 161 8.15 -6.91 12.31
CA SER A 161 6.85 -7.18 12.93
C SER A 161 6.88 -6.94 14.44
N VAL A 162 5.94 -6.13 14.93
CA VAL A 162 5.73 -5.86 16.34
C VAL A 162 4.23 -5.91 16.60
N TRP A 163 3.82 -6.74 17.55
CA TRP A 163 2.41 -6.90 17.88
C TRP A 163 2.09 -6.15 19.18
N PRO A 164 0.85 -5.71 19.39
CA PRO A 164 0.38 -5.27 20.69
C PRO A 164 0.19 -6.43 21.70
N LYS A 165 0.67 -7.64 21.37
CA LYS A 165 0.49 -8.91 22.09
C LYS A 165 1.70 -9.25 22.94
N PHE A 166 1.43 -9.72 24.16
CA PHE A 166 2.44 -10.13 25.14
C PHE A 166 2.00 -11.41 25.86
N TYR A 167 2.89 -12.40 25.97
CA TYR A 167 2.67 -13.56 26.84
C TYR A 167 2.77 -13.17 28.31
N VAL A 168 1.94 -13.78 29.14
CA VAL A 168 1.84 -13.48 30.59
C VAL A 168 3.15 -13.72 31.36
N THR A 169 4.04 -14.54 30.78
CA THR A 169 5.34 -14.90 31.34
C THR A 169 6.40 -13.82 31.18
N THR A 170 6.26 -12.95 30.17
CA THR A 170 7.24 -11.91 29.80
C THR A 170 7.34 -10.80 30.84
N ASN A 171 8.50 -10.15 30.91
CA ASN A 171 8.66 -8.99 31.81
C ASN A 171 7.92 -7.77 31.26
N ASN A 172 7.84 -7.65 29.93
CA ASN A 172 7.09 -6.58 29.28
C ASN A 172 5.59 -6.66 29.61
N TYR A 173 4.98 -7.85 29.57
CA TYR A 173 3.60 -8.04 30.03
C TYR A 173 3.41 -7.57 31.47
N LYS A 174 4.27 -8.02 32.39
CA LYS A 174 4.16 -7.70 33.83
C LYS A 174 4.24 -6.19 34.06
N ALA A 175 5.11 -5.49 33.34
CA ALA A 175 5.25 -4.03 33.44
C ALA A 175 3.98 -3.26 33.04
N PHE A 176 3.21 -3.77 32.06
CA PHE A 176 1.88 -3.23 31.75
C PHE A 176 0.86 -3.62 32.81
N ASP A 177 0.82 -4.89 33.19
CA ASP A 177 -0.21 -5.45 34.07
C ASP A 177 -0.17 -4.87 35.48
N GLU A 178 1.04 -4.61 36.02
CA GLU A 178 1.24 -3.91 37.30
C GLU A 178 0.57 -2.53 37.36
N LYS A 179 0.41 -1.88 36.20
CA LYS A 179 -0.23 -0.57 36.07
C LYS A 179 -1.69 -0.67 35.62
N GLY A 180 -2.21 -1.88 35.44
CA GLY A 180 -3.56 -2.12 34.92
C GLY A 180 -3.71 -1.83 33.43
N TRP A 181 -2.61 -1.88 32.66
CA TRP A 181 -2.60 -1.56 31.22
C TRP A 181 -2.63 -2.80 30.31
N MET A 182 -2.95 -3.97 30.84
CA MET A 182 -3.25 -5.16 30.04
C MET A 182 -4.76 -5.41 30.02
N TYR A 183 -5.30 -5.76 28.85
CA TYR A 183 -6.63 -6.38 28.81
C TYR A 183 -6.53 -7.78 29.43
N ARG A 184 -7.41 -8.08 30.39
CA ARG A 184 -7.28 -9.30 31.22
C ARG A 184 -8.24 -10.42 30.84
N GLN A 185 -9.23 -10.15 29.98
CA GLN A 185 -10.28 -11.11 29.66
C GLN A 185 -9.72 -12.37 28.98
N ALA A 186 -8.78 -12.22 28.03
CA ALA A 186 -8.13 -13.36 27.39
C ALA A 186 -7.35 -14.24 28.37
N VAL A 187 -6.68 -13.62 29.35
CA VAL A 187 -5.94 -14.32 30.40
C VAL A 187 -6.90 -15.04 31.34
N LYS A 188 -7.98 -14.38 31.76
CA LYS A 188 -9.03 -14.96 32.61
C LYS A 188 -9.64 -16.20 31.97
N ASP A 189 -9.89 -16.14 30.66
CA ASP A 189 -10.50 -17.25 29.91
C ASP A 189 -9.45 -18.28 29.46
N SER A 190 -8.18 -18.09 29.80
CA SER A 190 -7.06 -18.97 29.46
C SER A 190 -6.95 -19.23 27.95
N ILE A 191 -7.20 -18.19 27.14
CA ILE A 191 -7.07 -18.26 25.68
C ILE A 191 -5.62 -18.58 25.35
N ARG A 192 -5.43 -19.62 24.55
CA ARG A 192 -4.14 -20.03 24.01
C ARG A 192 -4.09 -19.72 22.53
N ASP A 193 -2.93 -19.24 22.08
CA ASP A 193 -2.69 -19.02 20.67
C ASP A 193 -2.30 -20.31 19.92
N TRP A 194 -1.95 -20.16 18.64
CA TRP A 194 -1.64 -21.27 17.72
C TRP A 194 -0.19 -21.74 17.78
N VAL A 195 0.66 -21.14 18.62
CA VAL A 195 2.09 -21.43 18.64
C VAL A 195 2.38 -22.66 19.50
N GLY A 196 2.95 -23.72 18.91
CA GLY A 196 3.40 -24.90 19.64
C GLY A 196 2.30 -25.49 20.54
N PRO A 197 2.50 -25.63 21.87
CA PRO A 197 1.49 -26.12 22.81
C PRO A 197 0.34 -25.12 23.12
N GLY A 198 0.39 -23.94 22.53
CA GLY A 198 -0.52 -22.82 22.76
C GLY A 198 -0.18 -22.05 24.05
N TYR A 199 0.08 -20.76 23.91
CA TYR A 199 0.52 -19.90 25.00
C TYR A 199 -0.54 -18.87 25.38
N VAL A 200 -0.63 -18.59 26.69
CA VAL A 200 -1.55 -17.58 27.22
C VAL A 200 -0.89 -16.21 27.15
N GLY A 201 -1.57 -15.28 26.51
CA GLY A 201 -1.15 -13.89 26.39
C GLY A 201 -2.35 -12.97 26.21
N SER A 202 -2.08 -11.67 26.19
CA SER A 202 -3.10 -10.69 25.86
C SER A 202 -2.49 -9.44 25.24
N PHE A 203 -3.34 -8.44 25.04
CA PHE A 203 -3.02 -7.19 24.37
C PHE A 203 -3.04 -6.04 25.37
N TYR A 204 -2.16 -5.06 25.17
CA TYR A 204 -2.08 -3.90 26.05
C TYR A 204 -3.15 -2.84 25.69
N ASP A 205 -3.52 -2.00 26.66
CA ASP A 205 -4.46 -0.90 26.47
C ASP A 205 -3.77 0.33 25.86
N ALA A 206 -3.80 0.44 24.53
CA ALA A 206 -3.24 1.58 23.81
C ALA A 206 -3.94 2.91 24.10
N TYR A 207 -5.13 2.92 24.69
CA TYR A 207 -5.84 4.16 25.01
C TYR A 207 -5.22 4.89 26.21
N ALA A 208 -4.52 4.16 27.10
CA ALA A 208 -3.75 4.76 28.18
C ALA A 208 -2.46 5.42 27.64
N GLU A 209 -2.31 6.74 27.82
CA GLU A 209 -1.11 7.47 27.38
C GLU A 209 0.18 6.89 27.97
N GLY A 210 0.15 6.51 29.25
CA GLY A 210 1.28 5.88 29.93
C GLY A 210 1.64 4.52 29.33
N ALA A 211 0.66 3.75 28.86
CA ALA A 211 0.89 2.47 28.22
C ALA A 211 1.51 2.65 26.82
N ARG A 212 1.06 3.64 26.04
CA ARG A 212 1.70 4.00 24.76
C ARG A 212 3.19 4.33 24.93
N LYS A 213 3.52 5.13 25.95
CA LYS A 213 4.91 5.49 26.27
C LYS A 213 5.73 4.27 26.68
N LEU A 214 5.15 3.36 27.48
CA LEU A 214 5.81 2.12 27.89
C LEU A 214 6.03 1.17 26.70
N PHE A 215 5.03 1.02 25.83
CA PHE A 215 5.14 0.22 24.61
C PHE A 215 6.30 0.70 23.74
N TRP A 216 6.34 2.00 23.41
CA TRP A 216 7.46 2.55 22.67
C TRP A 216 8.79 2.33 23.39
N LYS A 217 8.86 2.60 24.69
CA LYS A 217 10.09 2.43 25.48
C LYS A 217 10.64 1.00 25.39
N GLN A 218 9.78 -0.02 25.38
CA GLN A 218 10.22 -1.41 25.21
C GLN A 218 10.83 -1.66 23.82
N LEU A 219 10.27 -1.07 22.77
CA LEU A 219 10.86 -1.12 21.42
C LEU A 219 12.16 -0.31 21.33
N GLU A 220 12.20 0.86 21.97
CA GLU A 220 13.37 1.73 22.04
C GLU A 220 14.55 1.05 22.75
N GLU A 221 14.29 0.26 23.79
CA GLU A 221 15.33 -0.45 24.54
C GLU A 221 15.83 -1.70 23.79
N LYS A 222 14.95 -2.41 23.08
CA LYS A 222 15.25 -3.73 22.52
C LYS A 222 15.53 -3.73 21.03
N LEU A 223 14.76 -2.99 20.23
CA LEU A 223 14.79 -3.10 18.77
C LEU A 223 15.40 -1.86 18.11
N TYR A 224 15.04 -0.65 18.56
CA TYR A 224 15.53 0.58 17.95
C TYR A 224 17.06 0.73 17.88
N PRO A 225 17.85 0.33 18.90
CA PRO A 225 19.32 0.43 18.87
C PRO A 225 19.95 -0.50 17.83
N MET A 226 19.21 -1.51 17.36
CA MET A 226 19.65 -2.39 16.29
C MET A 226 19.62 -1.72 14.92
N GLY A 227 18.90 -0.60 14.78
CA GLY A 227 18.90 0.22 13.56
C GLY A 227 17.74 -0.02 12.59
N PHE A 228 16.73 -0.83 12.96
CA PHE A 228 15.52 -1.04 12.15
C PHE A 228 14.94 0.28 11.62
N ASP A 229 14.47 0.27 10.37
CA ASP A 229 14.03 1.48 9.66
C ASP A 229 12.53 1.73 9.75
N ALA A 230 11.77 0.67 10.00
CA ALA A 230 10.33 0.65 9.90
C ALA A 230 9.72 -0.35 10.88
N TRP A 231 8.48 -0.06 11.26
CA TRP A 231 7.69 -0.90 12.14
C TRP A 231 6.51 -1.48 11.38
N TRP A 232 6.25 -2.76 11.58
CA TRP A 232 5.05 -3.41 11.08
C TRP A 232 4.19 -3.83 12.27
N MET A 233 3.12 -3.07 12.50
CA MET A 233 2.18 -3.34 13.57
C MET A 233 1.01 -4.19 13.12
N ASP A 234 1.13 -5.48 13.41
CA ASP A 234 0.10 -6.45 13.08
C ASP A 234 -0.93 -6.62 14.22
N ALA A 235 -2.09 -7.19 13.86
CA ALA A 235 -3.24 -7.42 14.75
C ALA A 235 -3.72 -6.16 15.51
N SER A 236 -3.70 -5.00 14.86
CA SER A 236 -4.05 -3.70 15.44
C SER A 236 -5.54 -3.37 15.43
N GLU A 237 -6.42 -4.35 15.18
CA GLU A 237 -7.87 -4.16 15.26
C GLU A 237 -8.37 -3.77 16.68
N PRO A 238 -7.97 -4.43 17.80
CA PRO A 238 -7.03 -5.54 17.99
C PRO A 238 -7.65 -6.94 17.78
N ASN A 239 -6.91 -7.83 17.11
CA ASN A 239 -7.32 -9.22 16.93
C ASN A 239 -6.77 -10.12 18.05
N ILE A 240 -7.42 -10.08 19.21
CA ILE A 240 -7.02 -10.85 20.41
C ILE A 240 -7.32 -12.34 20.25
N GLN A 241 -8.44 -12.67 19.60
CA GLN A 241 -8.83 -14.03 19.26
C GLN A 241 -9.71 -14.00 18.01
N ASP A 242 -9.34 -14.83 17.03
CA ASP A 242 -10.02 -14.95 15.75
C ASP A 242 -11.46 -15.43 15.91
N ASN A 243 -12.31 -15.04 14.96
CA ASN A 243 -13.63 -15.65 14.76
C ASN A 243 -14.59 -15.60 15.96
N THR A 244 -14.40 -14.63 16.85
CA THR A 244 -15.27 -14.40 18.00
C THR A 244 -16.49 -13.54 17.65
N SER A 245 -17.54 -13.64 18.48
CA SER A 245 -18.71 -12.77 18.34
C SER A 245 -18.33 -11.30 18.59
N MET A 246 -19.13 -10.36 18.06
CA MET A 246 -18.87 -8.93 18.29
C MET A 246 -18.93 -8.56 19.78
N GLU A 247 -19.83 -9.19 20.54
CA GLU A 247 -19.94 -9.01 21.98
C GLU A 247 -18.67 -9.45 22.70
N TYR A 248 -18.15 -10.64 22.37
CA TYR A 248 -16.96 -11.15 23.02
C TYR A 248 -15.71 -10.36 22.62
N ARG A 249 -15.59 -9.90 21.36
CA ARG A 249 -14.53 -8.97 20.95
C ARG A 249 -14.50 -7.69 21.78
N LYS A 250 -15.67 -7.13 22.12
CA LYS A 250 -15.75 -5.96 23.01
C LYS A 250 -15.26 -6.31 24.42
N GLN A 251 -15.66 -7.47 24.96
CA GLN A 251 -15.18 -7.92 26.27
C GLN A 251 -13.66 -8.13 26.29
N LEU A 252 -13.09 -8.66 25.21
CA LEU A 252 -11.65 -8.95 25.11
C LEU A 252 -10.76 -7.70 25.14
N GLN A 253 -11.24 -6.56 24.65
CA GLN A 253 -10.46 -5.31 24.51
C GLN A 253 -10.92 -4.21 25.48
N GLY A 254 -11.52 -4.58 26.60
CA GLY A 254 -12.08 -3.62 27.56
C GLY A 254 -11.90 -4.03 29.02
N PRO A 255 -12.15 -3.10 29.97
CA PRO A 255 -12.33 -1.66 29.71
C PRO A 255 -11.03 -1.02 29.21
N THR A 256 -11.16 0.09 28.47
CA THR A 256 -10.03 0.93 28.07
C THR A 256 -9.85 2.06 29.09
N ALA A 257 -8.71 2.73 29.10
CA ALA A 257 -8.47 3.89 29.95
C ALA A 257 -9.44 5.06 29.69
N LEU A 258 -10.13 5.08 28.54
CA LEU A 258 -11.10 6.11 28.19
C LEU A 258 -12.55 5.70 28.49
N GLY A 259 -12.83 4.40 28.66
CA GLY A 259 -14.17 3.89 28.94
C GLY A 259 -14.43 2.49 28.40
N PRO A 260 -15.72 2.11 28.22
CA PRO A 260 -16.06 0.79 27.69
C PRO A 260 -15.60 0.65 26.23
N SER A 261 -15.13 -0.54 25.87
CA SER A 261 -14.73 -0.89 24.50
C SER A 261 -15.86 -0.74 23.48
N THR A 262 -17.13 -0.86 23.88
CA THR A 262 -18.29 -0.54 23.02
C THR A 262 -18.22 0.89 22.49
N GLN A 263 -17.74 1.85 23.31
CA GLN A 263 -17.56 3.25 22.91
C GLN A 263 -16.23 3.47 22.17
N TYR A 264 -15.17 2.77 22.58
CA TYR A 264 -13.81 2.92 22.02
C TYR A 264 -13.36 1.67 21.26
N PHE A 265 -14.16 1.25 20.26
CA PHE A 265 -13.93 0.00 19.54
C PHE A 265 -12.98 0.15 18.33
N ASN A 266 -13.10 1.25 17.58
CA ASN A 266 -12.49 1.36 16.24
C ASN A 266 -11.14 2.10 16.20
N ALA A 267 -10.70 2.74 17.30
CA ALA A 267 -9.58 3.67 17.28
C ALA A 267 -8.25 3.07 17.77
N TYR A 268 -8.18 1.74 17.98
CA TYR A 268 -7.02 1.09 18.60
C TYR A 268 -5.73 1.28 17.77
N ALA A 269 -5.79 1.09 16.45
CA ALA A 269 -4.65 1.30 15.56
C ALA A 269 -4.15 2.77 15.58
N LEU A 270 -5.07 3.74 15.67
CA LEU A 270 -4.71 5.15 15.76
C LEU A 270 -3.88 5.44 17.01
N MET A 271 -4.28 4.86 18.15
CA MET A 271 -3.56 5.01 19.41
C MET A 271 -2.18 4.38 19.35
N ASN A 272 -2.06 3.20 18.75
CA ASN A 272 -0.74 2.58 18.63
C ASN A 272 0.18 3.31 17.65
N ALA A 273 -0.34 3.81 16.53
CA ALA A 273 0.42 4.62 15.59
C ALA A 273 0.95 5.89 16.24
N GLU A 274 0.16 6.52 17.11
CA GLU A 274 0.60 7.64 17.94
C GLU A 274 1.78 7.25 18.83
N ALA A 275 1.73 6.08 19.47
CA ALA A 275 2.79 5.59 20.36
C ALA A 275 4.13 5.50 19.62
N ILE A 276 4.14 4.84 18.45
CA ILE A 276 5.34 4.64 17.65
C ILE A 276 5.83 5.96 17.05
N TYR A 277 4.93 6.74 16.44
CA TYR A 277 5.33 7.98 15.76
C TYR A 277 5.90 9.00 16.74
N ASN A 278 5.21 9.28 17.85
CA ASN A 278 5.68 10.25 18.83
C ASN A 278 6.90 9.71 19.59
N GLY A 279 6.93 8.41 19.88
CA GLY A 279 8.07 7.75 20.50
C GLY A 279 9.34 7.91 19.67
N GLN A 280 9.31 7.47 18.41
CA GLN A 280 10.48 7.55 17.52
C GLN A 280 10.93 9.00 17.32
N ARG A 281 10.00 9.94 17.11
CA ARG A 281 10.35 11.35 16.96
C ARG A 281 10.82 12.01 18.26
N GLY A 282 10.53 11.41 19.42
CA GLY A 282 11.11 11.81 20.70
C GLY A 282 12.59 11.45 20.81
N VAL A 283 13.01 10.34 20.17
CA VAL A 283 14.40 9.86 20.16
C VAL A 283 15.22 10.49 19.04
N ASP A 284 14.73 10.41 17.81
CA ASP A 284 15.33 11.01 16.61
C ASP A 284 14.28 11.88 15.91
N PRO A 285 14.19 13.18 16.26
CA PRO A 285 13.15 14.06 15.73
C PRO A 285 13.29 14.35 14.23
N ASN A 286 14.46 14.08 13.64
CA ASN A 286 14.75 14.38 12.25
C ASN A 286 14.60 13.16 11.33
N ARG A 287 14.81 11.92 11.79
CA ARG A 287 14.56 10.73 10.97
C ARG A 287 13.07 10.52 10.70
N ARG A 288 12.71 10.23 9.45
CA ARG A 288 11.30 9.92 9.11
C ARG A 288 10.84 8.62 9.77
N VAL A 289 9.60 8.62 10.21
CA VAL A 289 8.90 7.43 10.69
C VAL A 289 8.23 6.73 9.51
N PHE A 290 8.27 5.40 9.52
CA PHE A 290 7.37 4.58 8.71
C PHE A 290 6.74 3.52 9.62
N LEU A 291 5.41 3.43 9.55
CA LEU A 291 4.63 2.37 10.18
C LEU A 291 3.70 1.76 9.12
N LEU A 292 3.70 0.44 9.02
CA LEU A 292 2.66 -0.32 8.36
C LEU A 292 1.76 -0.96 9.43
N THR A 293 0.44 -0.78 9.37
CA THR A 293 -0.49 -1.32 10.38
C THR A 293 -1.75 -1.94 9.75
N ARG A 294 -2.35 -2.96 10.38
CA ARG A 294 -3.42 -3.76 9.74
C ARG A 294 -4.79 -3.09 9.78
N SER A 295 -4.97 -2.19 10.74
CA SER A 295 -6.21 -1.45 10.94
C SER A 295 -5.92 0.05 10.91
N GLY A 296 -6.96 0.86 10.75
CA GLY A 296 -6.83 2.31 10.69
C GLY A 296 -8.10 3.00 11.15
N PHE A 297 -7.97 4.28 11.46
CA PHE A 297 -9.10 5.15 11.76
C PHE A 297 -8.84 6.56 11.24
N ALA A 298 -9.84 7.44 11.35
CA ALA A 298 -9.70 8.82 10.91
C ALA A 298 -8.47 9.49 11.54
N GLY A 299 -7.60 10.07 10.70
CA GLY A 299 -6.38 10.76 11.13
C GLY A 299 -5.13 9.89 11.25
N ILE A 300 -5.19 8.59 10.95
CA ILE A 300 -4.03 7.67 10.99
C ILE A 300 -2.83 8.19 10.17
N GLN A 301 -3.10 8.90 9.07
CA GLN A 301 -2.09 9.46 8.18
C GLN A 301 -1.16 10.48 8.85
N ARG A 302 -1.59 11.13 9.94
CA ARG A 302 -0.79 12.15 10.64
C ARG A 302 0.45 11.53 11.29
N TYR A 303 0.39 10.24 11.59
CA TYR A 303 1.45 9.47 12.22
C TYR A 303 2.35 8.75 11.22
N SER A 304 2.44 9.22 9.96
CA SER A 304 3.31 8.62 8.93
C SER A 304 3.09 7.11 8.82
N THR A 305 1.81 6.73 8.80
CA THR A 305 1.34 5.35 8.92
C THR A 305 0.54 4.97 7.69
N ALA A 306 0.91 3.84 7.08
CA ALA A 306 0.19 3.20 5.99
C ALA A 306 -0.62 2.01 6.51
N VAL A 307 -1.69 1.67 5.80
CA VAL A 307 -2.53 0.51 6.12
C VAL A 307 -2.47 -0.51 4.98
N TRP A 308 -2.41 -1.80 5.32
CA TRP A 308 -2.70 -2.86 4.35
C TRP A 308 -4.01 -3.56 4.65
N SER A 309 -4.57 -4.23 3.65
CA SER A 309 -5.88 -4.87 3.72
C SER A 309 -5.99 -6.11 4.61
N GLY A 310 -4.90 -6.54 5.26
CA GLY A 310 -4.87 -7.77 6.04
C GLY A 310 -4.86 -9.04 5.19
N ASP A 311 -5.28 -10.12 5.84
CA ASP A 311 -5.05 -11.52 5.45
C ASP A 311 -6.04 -11.99 4.38
N ILE A 312 -5.96 -11.39 3.18
CA ILE A 312 -6.80 -11.73 2.01
C ILE A 312 -6.35 -13.05 1.36
N ALA A 313 -7.21 -13.69 0.58
CA ALA A 313 -6.90 -14.98 -0.04
C ALA A 313 -6.19 -14.84 -1.39
N THR A 314 -5.46 -15.89 -1.78
CA THR A 314 -4.87 -16.04 -3.13
C THR A 314 -5.98 -16.31 -4.17
N ARG A 315 -6.84 -15.32 -4.42
CA ARG A 315 -8.05 -15.45 -5.23
C ARG A 315 -8.23 -14.27 -6.18
N TRP A 316 -8.80 -14.54 -7.35
CA TRP A 316 -9.07 -13.52 -8.38
C TRP A 316 -10.13 -12.50 -7.92
N GLU A 317 -11.16 -12.97 -7.22
CA GLU A 317 -12.20 -12.15 -6.63
C GLU A 317 -11.67 -11.24 -5.51
N ASP A 318 -10.73 -11.71 -4.69
CA ASP A 318 -10.02 -10.88 -3.71
C ASP A 318 -9.18 -9.82 -4.41
N MET A 319 -8.39 -10.18 -5.43
CA MET A 319 -7.63 -9.21 -6.21
C MET A 319 -8.54 -8.12 -6.83
N LYS A 320 -9.71 -8.50 -7.34
CA LYS A 320 -10.72 -7.53 -7.82
C LYS A 320 -11.24 -6.65 -6.69
N ALA A 321 -11.54 -7.22 -5.52
CA ALA A 321 -12.03 -6.49 -4.36
C ALA A 321 -10.99 -5.48 -3.83
N GLN A 322 -9.70 -5.78 -3.96
CA GLN A 322 -8.63 -4.89 -3.53
C GLN A 322 -8.60 -3.56 -4.31
N ILE A 323 -9.10 -3.54 -5.55
CA ILE A 323 -9.21 -2.30 -6.32
C ILE A 323 -10.18 -1.36 -5.60
N SER A 324 -11.42 -1.80 -5.36
CA SER A 324 -12.41 -0.96 -4.68
C SER A 324 -12.06 -0.70 -3.21
N ALA A 325 -11.41 -1.64 -2.52
CA ALA A 325 -10.92 -1.42 -1.15
C ALA A 325 -9.91 -0.26 -1.09
N GLY A 326 -8.88 -0.27 -1.96
CA GLY A 326 -7.89 0.80 -2.02
C GLY A 326 -8.47 2.15 -2.43
N LEU A 327 -9.45 2.16 -3.34
CA LEU A 327 -10.15 3.38 -3.75
C LEU A 327 -10.98 3.99 -2.62
N ASN A 328 -11.78 3.17 -1.93
CA ASN A 328 -12.58 3.64 -0.80
C ASN A 328 -11.70 4.11 0.37
N PHE A 329 -10.60 3.41 0.63
CA PHE A 329 -9.64 3.80 1.67
C PHE A 329 -8.98 5.16 1.34
N SER A 330 -8.59 5.35 0.09
CA SER A 330 -8.01 6.62 -0.39
C SER A 330 -9.03 7.78 -0.33
N LEU A 331 -10.28 7.52 -0.73
CA LEU A 331 -11.41 8.45 -0.59
C LEU A 331 -11.79 8.75 0.86
N SER A 332 -11.40 7.89 1.80
CA SER A 332 -11.55 8.12 3.25
C SER A 332 -10.47 9.06 3.82
N GLY A 333 -9.64 9.64 2.93
CA GLY A 333 -8.67 10.66 3.28
C GLY A 333 -7.30 10.14 3.68
N VAL A 334 -6.99 8.85 3.55
CA VAL A 334 -5.68 8.28 3.89
C VAL A 334 -4.93 7.92 2.60
N PRO A 335 -3.78 8.54 2.29
CA PRO A 335 -3.19 8.43 0.95
C PRO A 335 -2.17 7.29 0.78
N TYR A 336 -1.78 6.63 1.87
CA TYR A 336 -0.81 5.53 1.87
C TYR A 336 -1.50 4.23 2.26
N TRP A 337 -1.65 3.35 1.28
CA TRP A 337 -2.30 2.06 1.39
C TRP A 337 -1.56 1.01 0.56
N THR A 338 -1.69 -0.26 0.96
CA THR A 338 -1.13 -1.40 0.22
C THR A 338 -1.93 -2.68 0.48
N MET A 339 -1.46 -3.78 -0.09
CA MET A 339 -2.05 -5.11 0.00
C MET A 339 -0.94 -6.16 -0.11
N ASP A 340 -1.29 -7.41 0.10
CA ASP A 340 -0.40 -8.54 -0.15
C ASP A 340 -0.49 -8.93 -1.62
N ILE A 341 0.52 -8.58 -2.43
CA ILE A 341 0.58 -9.03 -3.81
C ILE A 341 0.66 -10.55 -3.85
N GLY A 342 -0.32 -11.17 -4.51
CA GLY A 342 -0.52 -12.61 -4.57
C GLY A 342 -1.59 -13.12 -3.59
N GLY A 343 -1.94 -12.35 -2.55
CA GLY A 343 -2.82 -12.75 -1.45
C GLY A 343 -2.06 -13.36 -0.26
N PHE A 344 -2.57 -13.20 0.96
CA PHE A 344 -1.93 -13.73 2.17
C PHE A 344 -2.08 -15.26 2.27
N CYS A 345 -3.32 -15.74 2.46
CA CYS A 345 -3.63 -17.14 2.72
C CYS A 345 -3.84 -17.91 1.42
N VAL A 346 -3.24 -19.10 1.33
CA VAL A 346 -3.04 -19.82 0.08
C VAL A 346 -3.92 -21.06 0.02
N GLU A 347 -4.64 -21.25 -1.09
CA GLU A 347 -5.34 -22.53 -1.34
C GLU A 347 -4.35 -23.70 -1.39
N LYS A 348 -4.69 -24.84 -0.77
CA LYS A 348 -3.78 -25.98 -0.65
C LYS A 348 -3.23 -26.48 -2.00
N ARG A 349 -4.03 -26.44 -3.05
CA ARG A 349 -3.61 -26.81 -4.42
C ARG A 349 -2.40 -26.02 -4.93
N TYR A 350 -2.25 -24.74 -4.56
CA TYR A 350 -1.09 -23.94 -4.95
C TYR A 350 0.16 -24.33 -4.17
N GLU A 351 0.03 -24.63 -2.87
CA GLU A 351 1.14 -25.17 -2.07
C GLU A 351 1.63 -26.51 -2.63
N GLU A 352 0.69 -27.41 -2.94
CA GLU A 352 0.98 -28.74 -3.50
C GLU A 352 1.62 -28.65 -4.89
N ALA A 353 1.12 -27.74 -5.74
CA ALA A 353 1.67 -27.45 -7.05
C ALA A 353 3.12 -26.94 -6.96
N GLN A 354 3.41 -26.01 -6.04
CA GLN A 354 4.78 -25.55 -5.82
C GLN A 354 5.68 -26.70 -5.33
N ARG A 355 5.23 -27.49 -4.34
CA ARG A 355 6.00 -28.64 -3.84
C ARG A 355 6.24 -29.72 -4.91
N LEU A 356 5.31 -29.88 -5.86
CA LEU A 356 5.50 -30.75 -7.01
C LEU A 356 6.59 -30.20 -7.93
N TYR A 357 6.53 -28.91 -8.25
CA TYR A 357 7.53 -28.23 -9.07
C TYR A 357 8.92 -28.28 -8.44
N ASP A 358 9.06 -27.98 -7.15
CA ASP A 358 10.35 -28.02 -6.44
C ASP A 358 11.00 -29.42 -6.49
N ARG A 359 10.20 -30.49 -6.50
CA ARG A 359 10.70 -31.88 -6.55
C ARG A 359 10.96 -32.40 -7.97
N THR A 360 10.22 -31.92 -8.97
CA THR A 360 10.14 -32.58 -10.29
C THR A 360 10.41 -31.64 -11.47
N GLY A 361 10.35 -30.33 -11.27
CA GLY A 361 10.35 -29.32 -12.33
C GLY A 361 9.06 -29.27 -13.16
N ILE A 362 8.03 -30.06 -12.81
CA ILE A 362 6.78 -30.14 -13.57
C ILE A 362 5.83 -29.02 -13.16
N GLU A 363 5.40 -28.21 -14.13
CA GLU A 363 4.33 -27.23 -13.98
C GLU A 363 2.97 -27.90 -14.28
N ASN A 364 2.10 -28.00 -13.27
CA ASN A 364 0.71 -28.43 -13.43
C ASN A 364 -0.23 -27.22 -13.64
N GLU A 365 -1.53 -27.46 -13.84
CA GLU A 365 -2.51 -26.39 -14.09
C GLU A 365 -2.65 -25.41 -12.92
N ASP A 366 -2.55 -25.88 -11.67
CA ASP A 366 -2.58 -25.02 -10.49
C ASP A 366 -1.36 -24.08 -10.43
N LEU A 367 -0.17 -24.56 -10.80
CA LEU A 367 1.03 -23.71 -10.86
C LEU A 367 0.94 -22.67 -12.00
N LYS A 368 0.31 -23.01 -13.13
CA LYS A 368 0.05 -22.05 -14.21
C LYS A 368 -0.84 -20.91 -13.73
N GLU A 369 -1.91 -21.25 -13.02
CA GLU A 369 -2.79 -20.25 -12.44
C GLU A 369 -2.08 -19.44 -11.34
N TRP A 370 -1.32 -20.08 -10.46
CA TRP A 370 -0.49 -19.40 -9.44
C TRP A 370 0.41 -18.33 -10.07
N ARG A 371 1.10 -18.68 -11.16
CA ARG A 371 1.98 -17.77 -11.90
C ARG A 371 1.20 -16.64 -12.57
N GLU A 372 0.05 -16.93 -13.18
CA GLU A 372 -0.79 -15.91 -13.81
C GLU A 372 -1.40 -14.94 -12.78
N LEU A 373 -1.94 -15.46 -11.67
CA LEU A 373 -2.48 -14.67 -10.57
C LEU A 373 -1.42 -13.73 -10.01
N ASN A 374 -0.24 -14.24 -9.65
CA ASN A 374 0.86 -13.41 -9.16
C ASN A 374 1.31 -12.38 -10.21
N THR A 375 1.41 -12.76 -11.49
CA THR A 375 1.75 -11.81 -12.56
C THR A 375 0.76 -10.65 -12.63
N ARG A 376 -0.55 -10.94 -12.64
CA ARG A 376 -1.59 -9.89 -12.66
C ARG A 376 -1.60 -9.06 -11.38
N TRP A 377 -1.29 -9.66 -10.24
CA TRP A 377 -1.26 -8.94 -8.97
C TRP A 377 -0.02 -8.05 -8.84
N TYR A 378 1.14 -8.47 -9.35
CA TYR A 378 2.33 -7.61 -9.43
C TYR A 378 2.11 -6.43 -10.38
N GLN A 379 1.44 -6.66 -11.52
CA GLN A 379 1.02 -5.59 -12.44
C GLN A 379 0.17 -4.54 -11.73
N PHE A 380 -0.84 -4.98 -10.99
CA PHE A 380 -1.70 -4.10 -10.19
C PHE A 380 -0.91 -3.41 -9.06
N GLY A 381 -0.15 -4.17 -8.28
CA GLY A 381 0.58 -3.68 -7.11
C GLY A 381 1.63 -2.61 -7.43
N ALA A 382 2.19 -2.61 -8.64
CA ALA A 382 3.13 -1.57 -9.06
C ALA A 382 2.50 -0.16 -9.12
N PHE A 383 1.16 -0.06 -9.15
CA PHE A 383 0.42 1.21 -9.26
C PHE A 383 -0.53 1.48 -8.08
N VAL A 384 -0.30 0.84 -6.93
CA VAL A 384 -0.90 1.28 -5.66
C VAL A 384 0.11 2.14 -4.87
N PRO A 385 -0.28 2.86 -3.79
CA PRO A 385 0.61 3.79 -3.12
C PRO A 385 1.92 3.16 -2.64
N LEU A 386 1.91 1.95 -2.05
CA LEU A 386 3.12 1.19 -1.70
C LEU A 386 3.14 -0.17 -2.42
N PHE A 387 4.27 -0.51 -3.06
CA PHE A 387 4.41 -1.71 -3.87
C PHE A 387 5.05 -2.86 -3.06
N ARG A 388 4.24 -3.80 -2.56
CA ARG A 388 4.68 -4.81 -1.58
C ARG A 388 4.20 -6.23 -1.89
N SER A 389 5.12 -7.19 -1.90
CA SER A 389 4.82 -8.63 -1.95
C SER A 389 4.97 -9.28 -0.58
N HIS A 390 3.98 -10.07 -0.19
CA HIS A 390 3.90 -10.75 1.10
C HIS A 390 2.90 -11.91 1.04
N GLY A 391 3.02 -12.85 1.97
CA GLY A 391 2.03 -13.88 2.26
C GLY A 391 2.69 -15.20 2.68
N GLN A 392 1.86 -16.21 2.94
CA GLN A 392 2.29 -17.55 3.34
C GLN A 392 2.93 -18.31 2.17
N PHE A 393 3.55 -19.46 2.45
CA PHE A 393 4.09 -20.35 1.41
C PHE A 393 3.03 -20.64 0.32
N PRO A 394 3.37 -20.64 -0.99
CA PRO A 394 4.69 -20.53 -1.63
C PRO A 394 5.49 -19.24 -1.38
N TYR A 395 6.80 -19.28 -1.58
CA TYR A 395 7.65 -18.09 -1.50
C TYR A 395 7.30 -17.07 -2.61
N ARG A 396 7.42 -15.78 -2.29
CA ARG A 396 6.77 -14.68 -3.05
C ARG A 396 7.71 -13.82 -3.85
N GLU A 397 9.01 -14.07 -3.74
CA GLU A 397 10.00 -13.44 -4.59
C GLU A 397 9.75 -13.86 -6.04
N MET A 398 9.87 -12.94 -6.99
CA MET A 398 9.55 -13.23 -8.40
C MET A 398 10.34 -14.43 -8.97
N PHE A 399 11.58 -14.65 -8.49
CA PHE A 399 12.43 -15.79 -8.87
C PHE A 399 12.03 -17.12 -8.21
N HIS A 400 11.19 -17.10 -7.18
CA HIS A 400 10.53 -18.29 -6.62
C HIS A 400 9.19 -18.59 -7.30
N ILE A 401 8.47 -17.56 -7.74
CA ILE A 401 7.20 -17.73 -8.48
C ILE A 401 7.45 -18.36 -9.86
N ALA A 402 8.47 -17.88 -10.58
CA ALA A 402 8.78 -18.37 -11.92
C ALA A 402 10.28 -18.27 -12.26
N PRO A 403 10.82 -19.18 -13.10
CA PRO A 403 12.19 -19.06 -13.59
C PRO A 403 12.37 -17.83 -14.48
N ASP A 404 13.60 -17.38 -14.63
CA ASP A 404 13.94 -16.11 -15.29
C ASP A 404 13.45 -16.03 -16.75
N ASN A 405 13.46 -17.14 -17.49
CA ASN A 405 12.99 -17.22 -18.86
C ASN A 405 11.45 -17.29 -19.00
N HIS A 406 10.71 -17.33 -17.90
CA HIS A 406 9.25 -17.45 -17.93
C HIS A 406 8.56 -16.07 -18.11
N PRO A 407 7.46 -15.97 -18.88
CA PRO A 407 6.71 -14.72 -19.07
C PRO A 407 6.29 -14.02 -17.76
N ALA A 408 5.95 -14.79 -16.73
CA ALA A 408 5.64 -14.26 -15.39
C ALA A 408 6.81 -13.47 -14.79
N TYR A 409 8.01 -14.06 -14.79
CA TYR A 409 9.21 -13.40 -14.27
C TYR A 409 9.49 -12.11 -15.03
N GLN A 410 9.46 -12.16 -16.37
CA GLN A 410 9.73 -11.00 -17.23
C GLN A 410 8.70 -9.89 -17.02
N SER A 411 7.42 -10.23 -16.85
CA SER A 411 6.38 -9.25 -16.54
C SER A 411 6.58 -8.63 -15.16
N MET A 412 6.76 -9.43 -14.11
CA MET A 412 7.00 -8.92 -12.74
C MET A 412 8.23 -8.03 -12.68
N LEU A 413 9.33 -8.43 -13.34
CA LEU A 413 10.55 -7.63 -13.43
C LEU A 413 10.32 -6.33 -14.19
N TYR A 414 9.57 -6.35 -15.30
CA TYR A 414 9.24 -5.14 -16.06
C TYR A 414 8.49 -4.12 -15.20
N TYR A 415 7.44 -4.54 -14.48
CA TYR A 415 6.66 -3.63 -13.61
C TYR A 415 7.46 -3.16 -12.40
N ASN A 416 8.31 -4.02 -11.85
CA ASN A 416 9.25 -3.61 -10.82
C ASN A 416 10.20 -2.52 -11.33
N LYS A 417 10.90 -2.72 -12.46
CA LYS A 417 11.76 -1.68 -13.06
C LYS A 417 10.97 -0.42 -13.43
N LEU A 418 9.75 -0.56 -13.95
CA LEU A 418 8.89 0.58 -14.28
C LEU A 418 8.55 1.42 -13.04
N ARG A 419 8.30 0.79 -11.88
CA ARG A 419 8.09 1.50 -10.61
C ARG A 419 9.27 2.43 -10.30
N TYR A 420 10.50 1.96 -10.43
CA TYR A 420 11.71 2.75 -10.15
C TYR A 420 11.97 3.82 -11.21
N ARG A 421 11.69 3.51 -12.48
CA ARG A 421 11.74 4.52 -13.54
C ARG A 421 10.69 5.62 -13.31
N LEU A 422 9.54 5.32 -12.72
CA LEU A 422 8.54 6.31 -12.33
C LEU A 422 8.83 6.96 -10.98
N MET A 423 9.95 6.70 -10.31
CA MET A 423 10.24 7.27 -8.98
C MET A 423 10.18 8.80 -8.94
N PRO A 424 10.65 9.57 -9.95
CA PRO A 424 10.45 11.03 -9.96
C PRO A 424 8.97 11.44 -9.96
N TYR A 425 8.12 10.73 -10.70
CA TYR A 425 6.66 10.94 -10.69
C TYR A 425 6.06 10.55 -9.33
N ILE A 426 6.32 9.33 -8.87
CA ILE A 426 5.75 8.74 -7.65
C ILE A 426 6.16 9.52 -6.41
N TYR A 427 7.43 9.87 -6.29
CA TYR A 427 7.92 10.61 -5.15
C TYR A 427 7.41 12.06 -5.13
N SER A 428 7.08 12.61 -6.30
CA SER A 428 6.37 13.87 -6.36
C SER A 428 4.95 13.75 -5.81
N LEU A 429 4.24 12.65 -6.11
CA LEU A 429 2.93 12.39 -5.50
C LEU A 429 3.04 12.29 -3.97
N ALA A 430 4.11 11.67 -3.46
CA ALA A 430 4.38 11.60 -2.02
C ALA A 430 4.62 13.00 -1.41
N GLY A 431 5.34 13.89 -2.10
CA GLY A 431 5.46 15.30 -1.67
C GLY A 431 4.11 16.04 -1.68
N MET A 432 3.28 15.78 -2.69
CA MET A 432 1.95 16.39 -2.83
C MET A 432 0.99 15.96 -1.70
N THR A 433 1.15 14.79 -1.07
CA THR A 433 0.29 14.38 0.07
C THR A 433 0.42 15.33 1.26
N TRP A 434 1.58 15.97 1.43
CA TRP A 434 1.87 16.97 2.46
C TRP A 434 1.60 18.39 1.95
N LEU A 435 2.17 18.74 0.80
CA LEU A 435 2.13 20.11 0.26
C LEU A 435 0.75 20.51 -0.25
N ASN A 436 -0.02 19.56 -0.76
CA ASN A 436 -1.29 19.78 -1.46
C ASN A 436 -2.44 18.93 -0.90
N ASP A 437 -2.22 18.25 0.23
CA ASP A 437 -3.19 17.31 0.81
C ASP A 437 -3.64 16.20 -0.16
N TYR A 438 -2.79 15.86 -1.11
CA TYR A 438 -3.13 15.03 -2.26
C TYR A 438 -3.43 13.57 -1.93
N THR A 439 -4.02 12.88 -2.91
CA THR A 439 -4.39 11.46 -2.89
C THR A 439 -3.75 10.74 -4.07
N ILE A 440 -3.04 9.63 -3.80
CA ILE A 440 -2.21 8.91 -4.79
C ILE A 440 -3.05 7.96 -5.65
N MET A 441 -3.83 7.07 -5.04
CA MET A 441 -4.72 6.12 -5.74
C MET A 441 -6.13 6.71 -5.78
N ARG A 442 -6.60 7.08 -6.96
CA ARG A 442 -7.74 7.99 -7.12
C ARG A 442 -8.87 7.32 -7.87
N ALA A 443 -10.04 7.23 -7.25
CA ALA A 443 -11.25 6.84 -7.95
C ALA A 443 -11.52 7.83 -9.08
N LEU A 444 -11.98 7.35 -10.24
CA LEU A 444 -12.21 8.19 -11.42
C LEU A 444 -13.14 9.38 -11.13
N VAL A 445 -14.07 9.25 -10.17
CA VAL A 445 -14.96 10.33 -9.75
C VAL A 445 -14.23 11.56 -9.19
N MET A 446 -13.01 11.41 -8.68
CA MET A 446 -12.21 12.55 -8.18
C MET A 446 -11.83 13.51 -9.31
N ASP A 447 -11.48 12.98 -10.48
CA ASP A 447 -10.94 13.75 -11.60
C ASP A 447 -11.96 13.95 -12.74
N PHE A 448 -13.07 13.19 -12.71
CA PHE A 448 -14.13 13.19 -13.72
C PHE A 448 -15.53 13.28 -13.08
N SER A 449 -15.69 14.09 -12.03
CA SER A 449 -16.91 14.20 -11.22
C SER A 449 -18.19 14.53 -12.00
N TYR A 450 -18.07 15.24 -13.14
CA TYR A 450 -19.17 15.56 -14.05
C TYR A 450 -19.62 14.38 -14.91
N ASP A 451 -18.77 13.37 -15.11
CA ASP A 451 -19.11 12.16 -15.84
C ASP A 451 -19.81 11.16 -14.91
N THR A 452 -21.14 11.05 -15.02
CA THR A 452 -21.90 10.16 -14.14
C THR A 452 -21.57 8.68 -14.35
N LYS A 453 -20.97 8.28 -15.48
CA LYS A 453 -20.62 6.89 -15.77
C LYS A 453 -19.48 6.38 -14.88
N VAL A 454 -18.62 7.27 -14.38
CA VAL A 454 -17.47 6.87 -13.55
C VAL A 454 -17.84 6.56 -12.09
N ARG A 455 -19.03 6.94 -11.64
CA ARG A 455 -19.44 6.84 -10.21
C ARG A 455 -19.41 5.42 -9.66
N ASN A 456 -19.67 4.42 -10.51
CA ASN A 456 -19.73 3.02 -10.13
C ASN A 456 -18.58 2.18 -10.69
N ILE A 457 -17.57 2.82 -11.28
CA ILE A 457 -16.38 2.12 -11.80
C ILE A 457 -15.43 1.87 -10.63
N GLY A 458 -15.43 0.63 -10.14
CA GLY A 458 -14.59 0.19 -9.02
C GLY A 458 -13.40 -0.68 -9.45
N ASP A 459 -13.12 -0.77 -10.75
CA ASP A 459 -12.13 -1.68 -11.34
C ASP A 459 -11.13 -0.98 -12.29
N GLN A 460 -11.16 0.36 -12.29
CA GLN A 460 -10.26 1.28 -13.00
C GLN A 460 -10.05 2.51 -12.11
N TYR A 461 -8.86 3.11 -12.15
CA TYR A 461 -8.53 4.25 -11.30
C TYR A 461 -7.37 5.06 -11.88
N LEU A 462 -7.15 6.29 -11.37
CA LEU A 462 -5.93 7.02 -11.65
C LEU A 462 -4.87 6.80 -10.57
N PHE A 463 -3.64 6.54 -11.00
CA PHE A 463 -2.46 6.58 -10.15
C PHE A 463 -1.76 7.94 -10.34
N GLY A 464 -1.99 8.84 -9.39
CA GLY A 464 -1.71 10.27 -9.53
C GLY A 464 -2.57 10.92 -10.64
N PRO A 465 -2.17 12.08 -11.17
CA PRO A 465 -2.99 12.81 -12.15
C PRO A 465 -2.93 12.22 -13.58
N ALA A 466 -1.95 11.36 -13.88
CA ALA A 466 -1.60 11.02 -15.26
C ALA A 466 -2.05 9.64 -15.72
N LEU A 467 -1.90 8.60 -14.89
CA LEU A 467 -1.94 7.21 -15.35
C LEU A 467 -3.25 6.54 -14.95
N MET A 468 -4.08 6.16 -15.93
CA MET A 468 -5.24 5.31 -15.70
C MET A 468 -4.86 3.84 -15.75
N VAL A 469 -5.13 3.16 -14.64
CA VAL A 469 -4.73 1.77 -14.37
C VAL A 469 -5.96 0.87 -14.46
N CYS A 470 -5.84 -0.23 -15.20
CA CYS A 470 -6.95 -1.16 -15.44
C CYS A 470 -6.54 -2.63 -15.15
N PRO A 471 -6.49 -3.08 -13.88
CA PRO A 471 -6.02 -4.42 -13.51
C PRO A 471 -6.80 -5.58 -14.15
N VAL A 472 -6.13 -6.60 -14.69
CA VAL A 472 -6.82 -7.80 -15.19
C VAL A 472 -7.08 -8.75 -14.03
N TYR A 473 -8.34 -9.05 -13.73
CA TYR A 473 -8.74 -9.80 -12.54
C TYR A 473 -9.48 -11.12 -12.81
N ALA A 474 -9.35 -11.68 -14.01
CA ALA A 474 -9.91 -12.98 -14.35
C ALA A 474 -8.84 -13.89 -14.97
N TYR A 475 -8.78 -15.14 -14.51
CA TYR A 475 -7.84 -16.14 -15.03
C TYR A 475 -8.03 -16.38 -16.52
N GLY A 476 -6.95 -16.44 -17.29
CA GLY A 476 -6.96 -16.68 -18.73
C GLY A 476 -7.35 -15.47 -19.57
N ALA A 477 -7.79 -14.37 -18.96
CA ALA A 477 -8.18 -13.16 -19.70
C ALA A 477 -6.96 -12.55 -20.42
N ARG A 478 -7.18 -12.20 -21.70
CA ARG A 478 -6.19 -11.54 -22.58
C ARG A 478 -6.67 -10.22 -23.17
N SER A 479 -7.87 -9.80 -22.79
CA SER A 479 -8.44 -8.48 -23.01
C SER A 479 -9.40 -8.16 -21.87
N ARG A 480 -9.77 -6.89 -21.70
CA ARG A 480 -10.85 -6.49 -20.79
C ARG A 480 -11.55 -5.24 -21.28
N GLU A 481 -12.76 -5.04 -20.79
CA GLU A 481 -13.50 -3.80 -20.99
C GLU A 481 -12.87 -2.68 -20.14
N VAL A 482 -12.69 -1.51 -20.76
CA VAL A 482 -12.17 -0.27 -20.15
C VAL A 482 -13.02 0.91 -20.61
N TYR A 483 -13.40 1.77 -19.67
CA TYR A 483 -14.09 3.03 -19.97
C TYR A 483 -13.07 4.17 -19.95
N PHE A 484 -13.04 4.96 -21.00
CA PHE A 484 -12.14 6.11 -21.14
C PHE A 484 -12.92 7.38 -20.82
N PRO A 485 -12.79 7.97 -19.61
CA PRO A 485 -13.55 9.16 -19.24
C PRO A 485 -12.99 10.44 -19.87
N GLY A 486 -13.80 11.49 -19.89
CA GLY A 486 -13.42 12.80 -20.43
C GLY A 486 -13.45 12.86 -21.96
N SER A 487 -13.39 14.07 -22.53
CA SER A 487 -13.40 14.28 -23.99
C SER A 487 -12.01 14.45 -24.59
N GLU A 488 -10.98 14.59 -23.76
CA GLU A 488 -9.65 15.05 -24.17
C GLU A 488 -8.76 13.93 -24.70
N GLY A 489 -9.12 12.68 -24.39
CA GLY A 489 -8.45 11.48 -24.89
C GLY A 489 -7.32 10.96 -24.00
N TRP A 490 -6.80 9.82 -24.42
CA TRP A 490 -5.88 8.96 -23.68
C TRP A 490 -4.81 8.41 -24.62
N TYR A 491 -3.69 7.99 -24.07
CA TYR A 491 -2.60 7.36 -24.82
C TYR A 491 -2.25 6.03 -24.19
N ASP A 492 -2.27 4.95 -24.97
CA ASP A 492 -1.73 3.66 -24.52
C ASP A 492 -0.25 3.81 -24.17
N LEU A 493 0.13 3.41 -22.96
CA LEU A 493 1.48 3.66 -22.46
C LEU A 493 2.55 2.88 -23.23
N TYR A 494 2.18 1.74 -23.80
CA TYR A 494 3.10 0.79 -24.43
C TYR A 494 3.36 1.05 -25.90
N SER A 495 2.43 1.71 -26.59
CA SER A 495 2.51 2.03 -28.01
C SER A 495 2.51 3.54 -28.29
N GLY A 496 1.99 4.34 -27.37
CA GLY A 496 1.70 5.76 -27.57
C GLY A 496 0.48 6.01 -28.45
N HIS A 497 -0.32 4.99 -28.77
CA HIS A 497 -1.52 5.15 -29.59
C HIS A 497 -2.58 5.99 -28.88
N PHE A 498 -3.15 6.96 -29.59
CA PHE A 498 -4.22 7.81 -29.07
C PHE A 498 -5.57 7.09 -29.08
N ILE A 499 -6.33 7.27 -27.99
CA ILE A 499 -7.65 6.72 -27.77
C ILE A 499 -8.58 7.88 -27.39
N ALA A 500 -9.66 8.07 -28.14
CA ALA A 500 -10.65 9.09 -27.79
C ALA A 500 -11.36 8.72 -26.48
N GLY A 501 -11.77 9.73 -25.70
CA GLY A 501 -12.53 9.51 -24.47
C GLY A 501 -14.05 9.39 -24.69
N ASN A 502 -14.80 9.34 -23.60
CA ASN A 502 -16.25 9.13 -23.52
C ASN A 502 -16.75 7.83 -24.17
N GLN A 503 -15.92 6.79 -24.18
CA GLN A 503 -16.26 5.50 -24.77
C GLN A 503 -15.74 4.32 -23.96
N THR A 504 -16.38 3.18 -24.15
CA THR A 504 -15.96 1.90 -23.60
C THR A 504 -15.37 1.06 -24.72
N LEU A 505 -14.19 0.49 -24.52
CA LEU A 505 -13.52 -0.38 -25.49
C LEU A 505 -13.11 -1.69 -24.82
N ASN A 506 -13.11 -2.78 -25.58
CA ASN A 506 -12.39 -3.99 -25.19
C ASN A 506 -10.93 -3.83 -25.62
N VAL A 507 -10.02 -3.73 -24.66
CA VAL A 507 -8.60 -3.46 -24.91
C VAL A 507 -7.75 -4.70 -24.69
N ASP A 508 -6.68 -4.80 -25.45
CA ASP A 508 -5.71 -5.88 -25.30
C ASP A 508 -5.05 -5.86 -23.92
N ALA A 509 -4.96 -7.03 -23.32
CA ALA A 509 -4.40 -7.25 -22.00
C ALA A 509 -3.60 -8.56 -21.99
N PRO A 510 -2.54 -8.69 -22.82
CA PRO A 510 -1.77 -9.92 -22.90
C PRO A 510 -1.20 -10.29 -21.53
N TYR A 511 -0.80 -11.56 -21.33
CA TYR A 511 -0.31 -12.06 -20.04
C TYR A 511 0.69 -11.11 -19.36
N GLU A 512 1.65 -10.62 -20.14
CA GLU A 512 2.76 -9.82 -19.63
C GLU A 512 2.45 -8.33 -19.43
N ARG A 513 1.28 -7.83 -19.85
CA ARG A 513 0.92 -6.41 -19.72
C ARG A 513 -0.53 -6.20 -19.27
N MET A 514 -0.69 -5.31 -18.30
CA MET A 514 -1.97 -4.76 -17.87
C MET A 514 -2.27 -3.50 -18.69
N PRO A 515 -3.52 -3.25 -19.13
CA PRO A 515 -3.86 -2.00 -19.79
C PRO A 515 -3.55 -0.78 -18.90
N LEU A 516 -2.82 0.18 -19.47
CA LEU A 516 -2.31 1.36 -18.77
C LEU A 516 -2.27 2.53 -19.74
N PHE A 517 -2.87 3.64 -19.35
CA PHE A 517 -3.10 4.77 -20.26
C PHE A 517 -2.67 6.09 -19.62
N ALA A 518 -1.97 6.94 -20.36
CA ALA A 518 -1.69 8.30 -19.96
C ALA A 518 -2.81 9.24 -20.41
N ARG A 519 -3.33 10.08 -19.52
CA ARG A 519 -4.33 11.11 -19.86
C ARG A 519 -3.69 12.14 -20.80
N ALA A 520 -4.43 12.62 -21.80
CA ALA A 520 -4.01 13.78 -22.59
C ALA A 520 -3.64 14.97 -21.67
N GLY A 521 -2.61 15.71 -22.05
CA GLY A 521 -2.02 16.81 -21.26
C GLY A 521 -1.13 16.36 -20.10
N SER A 522 -0.93 15.06 -19.87
CA SER A 522 -0.04 14.61 -18.79
C SER A 522 1.42 14.96 -19.08
N ILE A 523 2.13 15.37 -18.04
CA ILE A 523 3.60 15.47 -18.03
C ILE A 523 4.09 14.45 -17.01
N VAL A 524 4.77 13.40 -17.47
CA VAL A 524 5.22 12.29 -16.62
C VAL A 524 6.76 12.24 -16.58
N PRO A 525 7.37 12.63 -15.44
CA PRO A 525 8.80 12.46 -15.22
C PRO A 525 9.19 10.97 -15.07
N TYR A 526 10.14 10.55 -15.88
CA TYR A 526 10.65 9.19 -15.98
C TYR A 526 12.18 9.20 -15.79
N GLY A 527 12.65 8.58 -14.72
CA GLY A 527 14.04 8.59 -14.27
C GLY A 527 14.95 7.54 -14.92
N PRO A 528 16.23 7.54 -14.53
CA PRO A 528 17.19 6.51 -14.94
C PRO A 528 16.85 5.14 -14.32
N GLU A 529 17.51 4.08 -14.81
CA GLU A 529 17.44 2.79 -14.13
C GLU A 529 18.13 2.90 -12.78
N ILE A 530 17.45 2.44 -11.74
CA ILE A 530 17.99 2.37 -10.40
C ILE A 530 17.56 1.06 -9.71
N MET A 531 18.40 0.57 -8.84
CA MET A 531 18.26 -0.67 -8.05
C MET A 531 17.60 -0.46 -6.70
N TYR A 532 17.62 0.78 -6.20
CA TYR A 532 17.00 1.26 -4.97
C TYR A 532 16.86 2.78 -5.06
N SER A 533 15.98 3.37 -4.26
CA SER A 533 15.44 4.72 -4.50
C SER A 533 16.44 5.89 -4.38
N ASP A 534 17.61 5.67 -3.77
CA ASP A 534 18.68 6.66 -3.62
C ASP A 534 20.02 6.24 -4.27
N GLU A 535 20.02 5.23 -5.17
CA GLU A 535 21.24 4.74 -5.84
C GLU A 535 21.98 5.83 -6.61
N LYS A 536 21.24 6.63 -7.39
CA LYS A 536 21.80 7.67 -8.26
C LYS A 536 20.90 8.90 -8.21
N GLN A 537 21.53 10.06 -8.23
CA GLN A 537 20.81 11.31 -8.48
C GLN A 537 20.26 11.27 -9.92
N PRO A 538 19.01 11.70 -10.16
CA PRO A 538 18.44 11.72 -11.50
C PRO A 538 18.97 12.94 -12.27
N GLU A 539 20.22 12.85 -12.71
CA GLU A 539 20.90 13.87 -13.53
C GLU A 539 20.23 14.05 -14.89
N THR A 540 19.62 13.00 -15.42
CA THR A 540 18.77 13.05 -16.61
C THR A 540 17.39 12.50 -16.26
N ILE A 541 16.35 13.29 -16.50
CA ILE A 541 14.95 12.87 -16.39
C ILE A 541 14.31 12.99 -17.77
N THR A 542 13.67 11.91 -18.24
CA THR A 542 12.81 11.96 -19.42
C THR A 542 11.45 12.53 -19.03
N LEU A 543 11.02 13.59 -19.72
CA LEU A 543 9.69 14.18 -19.55
C LEU A 543 8.80 13.73 -20.70
N PHE A 544 7.93 12.75 -20.45
CA PHE A 544 6.89 12.40 -21.41
C PHE A 544 5.78 13.45 -21.34
N VAL A 545 5.56 14.19 -22.43
CA VAL A 545 4.51 15.19 -22.57
C VAL A 545 3.47 14.66 -23.55
N TYR A 546 2.29 14.33 -23.03
CA TYR A 546 1.18 13.82 -23.83
C TYR A 546 0.32 14.99 -24.30
N GLY A 547 0.20 15.18 -25.61
CA GLY A 547 -0.60 16.25 -26.22
C GLY A 547 -2.11 16.11 -26.00
N GLY A 548 -2.89 17.00 -26.61
CA GLY A 548 -4.35 16.96 -26.67
C GLY A 548 -5.06 17.91 -25.69
N ARG A 549 -4.38 18.39 -24.64
CA ARG A 549 -4.85 19.47 -23.76
C ARG A 549 -3.71 20.08 -22.96
N ASN A 550 -3.96 21.24 -22.38
CA ASN A 550 -3.01 21.86 -21.44
C ASN A 550 -2.77 20.96 -20.23
N GLY A 551 -1.57 21.06 -19.67
CA GLY A 551 -1.11 20.20 -18.61
C GLY A 551 -0.17 20.88 -17.64
N SER A 552 -0.11 20.36 -16.43
CA SER A 552 0.88 20.78 -15.45
C SER A 552 1.28 19.63 -14.55
N PHE A 553 2.55 19.61 -14.17
CA PHE A 553 3.08 18.71 -13.16
C PHE A 553 4.18 19.42 -12.40
N THR A 554 4.35 19.15 -11.11
CA THR A 554 5.48 19.70 -10.35
C THR A 554 6.34 18.55 -9.86
N LEU A 555 7.59 18.50 -10.34
CA LEU A 555 8.58 17.60 -9.79
C LEU A 555 8.95 18.08 -8.38
N TYR A 556 8.83 17.21 -7.39
CA TYR A 556 9.24 17.45 -6.01
C TYR A 556 10.43 16.57 -5.64
N GLU A 557 11.43 17.17 -5.00
CA GLU A 557 12.63 16.49 -4.51
C GLU A 557 13.01 17.05 -3.14
N ASP A 558 13.53 16.19 -2.27
CA ASP A 558 14.07 16.53 -0.95
C ASP A 558 15.19 15.53 -0.58
N GLU A 559 15.59 15.51 0.69
CA GLU A 559 16.62 14.57 1.19
C GLU A 559 16.12 13.12 1.37
N GLY A 560 14.84 12.82 1.17
CA GLY A 560 14.29 11.47 1.12
C GLY A 560 14.05 10.80 2.48
N VAL A 561 14.90 11.06 3.48
CA VAL A 561 15.00 10.24 4.70
C VAL A 561 14.69 10.97 6.00
N ASN A 562 14.58 12.30 5.95
CA ASN A 562 14.43 13.14 7.15
C ASN A 562 13.27 14.15 7.06
N TYR A 563 12.95 14.81 8.16
CA TYR A 563 11.85 15.78 8.27
C TYR A 563 12.22 17.23 7.92
N ASN A 564 13.39 17.49 7.32
CA ASN A 564 13.80 18.85 6.97
C ASN A 564 12.88 19.53 5.94
N TYR A 565 12.15 18.78 5.12
CA TYR A 565 11.11 19.34 4.24
C TYR A 565 10.06 20.19 5.00
N LYS A 566 9.82 19.91 6.28
CA LYS A 566 8.92 20.71 7.14
C LYS A 566 9.47 22.10 7.44
N LYS A 567 10.78 22.29 7.29
CA LYS A 567 11.49 23.57 7.47
C LYS A 567 11.69 24.31 6.14
N GLY A 568 11.22 23.74 5.03
CA GLY A 568 11.41 24.29 3.68
C GLY A 568 12.56 23.67 2.89
N ASP A 569 13.26 22.67 3.43
CA ASP A 569 14.37 22.00 2.76
C ASP A 569 13.87 20.94 1.76
N TYR A 570 13.30 21.45 0.67
CA TYR A 570 12.89 20.69 -0.50
C TYR A 570 12.94 21.62 -1.72
N ALA A 571 12.92 21.04 -2.91
CA ALA A 571 12.82 21.77 -4.15
C ALA A 571 11.65 21.32 -5.00
N THR A 572 11.11 22.24 -5.78
CA THR A 572 10.06 21.99 -6.76
C THR A 572 10.43 22.57 -8.11
N ILE A 573 10.14 21.84 -9.18
CA ILE A 573 10.30 22.30 -10.57
C ILE A 573 8.94 22.18 -11.25
N PRO A 574 8.22 23.30 -11.45
CA PRO A 574 6.92 23.27 -12.09
C PRO A 574 7.07 23.15 -13.60
N PHE A 575 6.38 22.18 -14.21
CA PHE A 575 6.23 22.02 -15.64
C PHE A 575 4.83 22.45 -16.05
N THR A 576 4.72 23.23 -17.13
CA THR A 576 3.42 23.58 -17.72
C THR A 576 3.47 23.39 -19.22
N TYR A 577 2.54 22.61 -19.75
CA TYR A 577 2.36 22.37 -21.18
C TYR A 577 1.14 23.14 -21.68
N ASN A 578 1.32 23.88 -22.77
CA ASN A 578 0.26 24.54 -23.50
C ASN A 578 0.09 23.85 -24.85
N ASP A 579 -1.12 23.34 -25.09
CA ASP A 579 -1.44 22.53 -26.26
C ASP A 579 -1.72 23.36 -27.51
N ALA A 580 -2.14 24.62 -27.35
CA ALA A 580 -2.42 25.50 -28.48
C ALA A 580 -1.14 25.94 -29.19
N ASP A 581 -0.08 26.23 -28.44
CA ASP A 581 1.23 26.64 -28.97
C ASP A 581 2.29 25.52 -28.92
N LYS A 582 1.89 24.29 -28.57
CA LYS A 582 2.75 23.10 -28.44
C LYS A 582 4.03 23.41 -27.68
N THR A 583 3.90 24.07 -26.53
CA THR A 583 5.05 24.50 -25.75
C THR A 583 5.04 23.90 -24.35
N LEU A 584 6.16 23.26 -23.98
CA LEU A 584 6.49 22.98 -22.58
C LEU A 584 7.31 24.14 -21.99
N LYS A 585 6.87 24.66 -20.85
CA LYS A 585 7.69 25.49 -19.97
C LYS A 585 8.19 24.65 -18.81
N ILE A 586 9.51 24.56 -18.68
CA ILE A 586 10.20 24.08 -17.48
C ILE A 586 10.43 25.32 -16.62
N GLY A 587 9.68 25.44 -15.52
CA GLY A 587 9.68 26.64 -14.69
C GLY A 587 10.95 26.83 -13.88
N GLU A 588 11.04 27.98 -13.23
CA GLU A 588 12.10 28.26 -12.26
C GLU A 588 11.99 27.33 -11.05
N ARG A 589 13.13 26.77 -10.62
CA ARG A 589 13.21 25.90 -9.45
C ARG A 589 12.93 26.72 -8.20
N LYS A 590 12.04 26.24 -7.34
CA LYS A 590 11.74 26.87 -6.06
C LYS A 590 12.24 25.99 -4.92
N GLY A 591 12.95 26.60 -3.97
CA GLY A 591 13.51 25.91 -2.82
C GLY A 591 14.85 25.23 -3.11
N THR A 592 15.44 24.67 -2.07
CA THR A 592 16.73 23.97 -2.11
C THR A 592 16.78 22.98 -0.95
N PHE A 593 17.67 22.00 -1.04
CA PHE A 593 17.97 21.07 0.04
C PHE A 593 19.42 20.58 -0.10
N ASN A 594 19.98 20.03 0.97
CA ASN A 594 21.35 19.53 0.95
C ASN A 594 21.48 18.32 0.02
N GLY A 595 22.51 18.33 -0.84
CA GLY A 595 22.70 17.29 -1.86
C GLY A 595 21.84 17.43 -3.13
N MET A 596 21.07 18.52 -3.26
CA MET A 596 20.30 18.80 -4.47
C MET A 596 21.21 19.06 -5.69
N LEU A 597 20.86 18.47 -6.83
CA LEU A 597 21.46 18.80 -8.13
C LEU A 597 21.19 20.28 -8.51
N GLN A 598 22.26 21.05 -8.69
CA GLN A 598 22.16 22.44 -9.15
C GLN A 598 21.84 22.51 -10.65
N GLU A 599 22.43 21.59 -11.41
CA GLU A 599 22.24 21.43 -12.84
C GLU A 599 21.77 20.01 -13.14
N ARG A 600 20.90 19.87 -14.14
CA ARG A 600 20.46 18.57 -14.66
C ARG A 600 20.01 18.71 -16.10
N ARG A 601 19.67 17.58 -16.71
CA ARG A 601 19.13 17.50 -18.06
C ARG A 601 17.72 16.93 -18.08
N PHE A 602 16.90 17.48 -18.96
CA PHE A 602 15.60 16.91 -19.29
C PHE A 602 15.60 16.40 -20.72
N ASN A 603 15.25 15.13 -20.91
CA ASN A 603 14.98 14.56 -22.22
C ASN A 603 13.47 14.71 -22.51
N VAL A 604 13.08 15.73 -23.28
CA VAL A 604 11.67 16.04 -23.51
C VAL A 604 11.11 15.22 -24.67
N VAL A 605 10.13 14.37 -24.39
CA VAL A 605 9.51 13.46 -25.35
C VAL A 605 8.05 13.83 -25.51
N TYR A 606 7.73 14.46 -26.63
CA TYR A 606 6.35 14.77 -26.99
C TYR A 606 5.67 13.56 -27.64
N VAL A 607 4.44 13.27 -27.21
CA VAL A 607 3.59 12.18 -27.70
C VAL A 607 2.26 12.79 -28.14
N ASP A 608 1.89 12.56 -29.40
CA ASP A 608 0.58 12.96 -29.92
C ASP A 608 0.02 11.93 -30.89
N GLN A 609 -1.18 12.19 -31.42
CA GLN A 609 -1.85 11.27 -32.33
C GLN A 609 -1.05 10.99 -33.62
N LYS A 610 -0.18 11.92 -34.05
CA LYS A 610 0.64 11.78 -35.26
C LYS A 610 2.02 11.17 -34.96
N ASN A 611 2.47 11.27 -33.72
CA ASN A 611 3.77 10.83 -33.25
C ASN A 611 3.59 9.92 -32.02
N PRO A 612 3.00 8.72 -32.18
CA PRO A 612 2.86 7.77 -31.09
C PRO A 612 4.25 7.30 -30.63
N LYS A 613 4.51 7.39 -29.33
CA LYS A 613 5.75 6.90 -28.71
C LYS A 613 5.41 6.14 -27.43
N ALA A 614 5.94 4.92 -27.35
CA ALA A 614 5.90 4.12 -26.14
C ALA A 614 6.67 4.79 -24.99
N MET A 615 6.21 4.62 -23.75
CA MET A 615 6.99 4.98 -22.57
C MET A 615 8.09 3.94 -22.34
N ASN A 616 9.32 4.29 -22.72
CA ASN A 616 10.51 3.48 -22.45
C ASN A 616 11.72 4.36 -22.14
N GLY A 617 12.78 3.78 -21.58
CA GLY A 617 13.99 4.50 -21.19
C GLY A 617 14.91 4.91 -22.35
N ASP A 618 14.76 4.29 -23.52
CA ASP A 618 15.67 4.45 -24.67
C ASP A 618 15.16 5.48 -25.69
N VAL A 619 13.97 6.05 -25.47
CA VAL A 619 13.37 7.01 -26.38
C VAL A 619 14.20 8.30 -26.42
N THR A 620 14.51 8.74 -27.63
CA THR A 620 15.21 10.00 -27.86
C THR A 620 14.20 11.14 -27.99
N GLY A 621 14.40 12.20 -27.22
CA GLY A 621 13.66 13.45 -27.28
C GLY A 621 14.60 14.65 -27.42
N THR A 622 14.09 15.84 -27.12
CA THR A 622 14.89 17.07 -27.12
C THR A 622 15.58 17.22 -25.76
N MET A 623 16.91 17.18 -25.76
CA MET A 623 17.71 17.38 -24.55
C MET A 623 17.76 18.86 -24.17
N ILE A 624 17.44 19.15 -22.91
CA ILE A 624 17.43 20.48 -22.32
C ILE A 624 18.35 20.50 -21.10
N ASP A 625 19.39 21.32 -21.14
CA ASP A 625 20.20 21.63 -19.97
C ASP A 625 19.44 22.62 -19.08
N TYR A 626 19.35 22.31 -17.78
CA TYR A 626 18.57 23.05 -16.82
C TYR A 626 19.39 23.37 -15.57
N THR A 627 19.57 24.66 -15.31
CA THR A 627 20.38 25.18 -14.20
C THR A 627 19.53 25.68 -13.02
N GLY A 628 18.21 25.52 -13.09
CA GLY A 628 17.24 26.10 -12.14
C GLY A 628 16.46 27.29 -12.70
N THR A 629 16.90 27.88 -13.82
CA THR A 629 16.20 28.99 -14.49
C THR A 629 15.14 28.48 -15.45
N ALA A 630 14.05 29.23 -15.61
CA ALA A 630 12.96 28.81 -16.49
C ALA A 630 13.40 28.69 -17.97
N VAL A 631 12.98 27.61 -18.63
CA VAL A 631 13.23 27.31 -20.05
C VAL A 631 11.91 27.07 -20.78
N LYS A 632 11.80 27.55 -22.02
CA LYS A 632 10.67 27.30 -22.93
C LYS A 632 11.13 26.35 -24.04
N VAL A 633 10.37 25.29 -24.28
CA VAL A 633 10.68 24.22 -25.24
C VAL A 633 9.51 24.10 -26.21
N ALA A 634 9.75 24.29 -27.51
CA ALA A 634 8.78 23.98 -28.56
C ALA A 634 8.78 22.47 -28.84
N LEU A 635 7.59 21.88 -28.96
CA LEU A 635 7.36 20.43 -29.08
C LEU A 635 6.93 19.97 -30.47
#